data_AF-A0A0D5YR89-F1
#
_entry.id   AF-A0A0D5YR89-F1
#
_cell.length_a   1.000
_cell.length_b   1.000
_cell.length_c   1.000
_cell.angle_alpha   90.00
_cell.angle_beta   90.00
_cell.angle_gamma   90.00
#
_symmetry.space_group_name_H-M   'P 1'
#
loop_
_entity.id
_entity.type
_entity.pdbx_description
1 polymer ?
#
loop_
_entity_poly.entity_id
_entity_poly.type
_entity_poly.pdbx_seq_one_letter_code
_entity_poly.pdbx_strand_id
1 'polypeptide(L)'
;MDPEPYSLSLLFFSISTMFVINMVVLVLLLASSALISGAEVALFGLSQTELNDIAETNSLRGRRIVKLLEKPKKLLATILIANNAINIGIVLLFNTIGDTLFTNIDQTLFGFISVRFILEVIVATFLILMFGEILPKIYANRNRIKFAHFMSLPLSVLDRLFYPLSMPMRSATIFLQDKLGRQKSNFGVDHLSQALELTSEGDTTKEEQKILEGIVSFGNTDTKQVMRPRIDIFALNEQMKFSEVLEEIKKNGYSRIPVFSENMDNVLGVLYVKDLLPYLERKNFNWMSLIREPYFVPENKKLDDLLLEFQEKKKHLAIVVDEYGGTSGIVTLEDIIEEIVGDISDEFDDEDLIFSKLDDHNFVFEGKTNLKDFYRVAKIEDESIFEEKKGESETIAGFVLEIAGSFPKRGEKVLFNDYQFVVESLDKKRLKQIKVTLPHEK
;
A
#
# COMPACT_ATOMS: atom_id res chain seq x y z
N MET A 1 -73.22 -38.33 22.46
CA MET A 1 -72.04 -39.20 22.23
C MET A 1 -71.23 -38.50 21.18
N ASP A 2 -70.40 -37.56 21.60
CA ASP A 2 -69.46 -36.88 20.72
C ASP A 2 -68.34 -37.86 20.35
N PRO A 3 -67.92 -37.94 19.07
CA PRO A 3 -66.75 -38.72 18.71
C PRO A 3 -65.49 -38.00 19.21
N GLU A 4 -64.63 -38.74 19.90
CA GLU A 4 -63.35 -38.27 20.43
C GLU A 4 -62.45 -37.66 19.33
N PRO A 5 -61.60 -36.68 19.68
CA PRO A 5 -60.68 -36.08 18.72
C PRO A 5 -59.59 -37.09 18.37
N TYR A 6 -59.52 -37.45 17.08
CA TYR A 6 -58.40 -38.23 16.54
C TYR A 6 -57.08 -37.54 16.89
N SER A 7 -56.33 -38.20 17.75
CA SER A 7 -55.01 -37.80 18.22
C SER A 7 -54.06 -37.56 17.04
N LEU A 8 -53.43 -36.37 17.05
CA LEU A 8 -52.35 -35.94 16.14
C LEU A 8 -51.17 -36.95 16.03
N SER A 9 -51.13 -37.97 16.88
CA SER A 9 -50.13 -39.04 16.90
C SER A 9 -50.22 -40.02 15.74
N LEU A 10 -51.36 -40.11 15.03
CA LEU A 10 -51.53 -41.02 13.89
C LEU A 10 -50.97 -40.49 12.56
N LEU A 11 -50.68 -39.18 12.46
CA LEU A 11 -50.06 -38.59 11.26
C LEU A 11 -48.57 -38.91 11.13
N PHE A 12 -47.91 -39.36 12.19
CA PHE A 12 -46.49 -39.71 12.16
C PHE A 12 -46.19 -41.15 11.71
N PHE A 13 -47.21 -42.00 11.53
CA PHE A 13 -47.00 -43.44 11.28
C PHE A 13 -47.04 -43.88 9.81
N SER A 14 -47.14 -42.96 8.83
CA SER A 14 -47.10 -43.30 7.40
C SER A 14 -45.90 -42.75 6.65
N ILE A 15 -44.89 -42.20 7.34
CA ILE A 15 -43.64 -41.80 6.69
C ILE A 15 -42.75 -43.05 6.60
N SER A 16 -42.40 -43.45 5.38
CA SER A 16 -41.50 -44.59 5.19
C SER A 16 -40.15 -44.29 5.85
N THR A 17 -39.57 -45.25 6.57
CA THR A 17 -38.24 -45.11 7.20
C THR A 17 -37.19 -44.61 6.20
N MET A 18 -37.31 -45.03 4.93
CA MET A 18 -36.47 -44.59 3.83
C MET A 18 -36.56 -43.08 3.56
N PHE A 19 -37.77 -42.50 3.61
CA PHE A 19 -37.96 -41.07 3.43
C PHE A 19 -37.26 -40.26 4.52
N VAL A 20 -37.38 -40.70 5.79
CA VAL A 20 -36.70 -40.04 6.91
C VAL A 20 -35.18 -40.09 6.74
N ILE A 21 -34.65 -41.25 6.34
CA ILE A 21 -33.21 -41.41 6.05
C ILE A 21 -32.78 -40.45 4.94
N ASN A 22 -33.53 -40.38 3.83
CA ASN A 22 -33.21 -39.47 2.72
C ASN A 22 -33.22 -38.00 3.16
N MET A 23 -34.16 -37.57 4.00
CA MET A 23 -34.20 -36.21 4.54
C MET A 23 -33.01 -35.90 5.44
N VAL A 24 -32.60 -36.85 6.29
CA VAL A 24 -31.40 -36.68 7.14
C VAL A 24 -30.14 -36.57 6.29
N VAL A 25 -29.99 -37.42 5.26
CA VAL A 25 -28.86 -37.36 4.34
C VAL A 25 -28.86 -36.05 3.55
N LEU A 26 -30.04 -35.55 3.13
CA LEU A 26 -30.16 -34.26 2.45
C LEU A 26 -29.64 -33.10 3.32
N VAL A 27 -30.03 -33.06 4.61
CA VAL A 27 -29.55 -32.04 5.54
C VAL A 27 -28.04 -32.13 5.74
N LEU A 28 -27.49 -33.34 5.87
CA LEU A 28 -26.04 -33.55 5.97
C LEU A 28 -25.28 -33.10 4.72
N LEU A 29 -25.83 -33.36 3.53
CA LEU A 29 -25.24 -32.91 2.27
C LEU A 29 -25.32 -31.39 2.14
N LEU A 30 -26.44 -30.75 2.48
CA LEU A 30 -26.56 -29.29 2.50
C LEU A 30 -25.57 -28.65 3.48
N ALA A 31 -25.41 -29.22 4.69
CA ALA A 31 -24.42 -28.75 5.65
C ALA A 31 -22.98 -28.94 5.12
N SER A 32 -22.71 -30.03 4.42
CA SER A 32 -21.39 -30.28 3.82
C SER A 32 -21.10 -29.31 2.67
N SER A 33 -22.08 -29.05 1.80
CA SER A 33 -22.03 -28.03 0.75
C SER A 33 -21.74 -26.65 1.35
N ALA A 34 -22.48 -26.28 2.40
CA ALA A 34 -22.29 -25.05 3.16
C ALA A 34 -20.86 -24.87 3.69
N LEU A 35 -20.32 -25.92 4.30
CA LEU A 35 -18.98 -25.89 4.87
C LEU A 35 -17.89 -25.75 3.80
N ILE A 36 -17.99 -26.48 2.69
CA ILE A 36 -17.01 -26.44 1.60
C ILE A 36 -17.07 -25.09 0.88
N SER A 37 -18.28 -24.60 0.60
CA SER A 37 -18.52 -23.31 -0.05
C SER A 37 -18.04 -22.14 0.81
N GLY A 38 -18.28 -22.17 2.11
CA GLY A 38 -17.72 -21.20 3.05
C GLY A 38 -16.20 -21.28 3.17
N ALA A 39 -15.61 -22.48 3.07
CA ALA A 39 -14.17 -22.68 3.15
C ALA A 39 -13.42 -21.96 2.02
N GLU A 40 -13.99 -21.94 0.82
CA GLU A 40 -13.45 -21.18 -0.31
C GLU A 40 -13.23 -19.72 0.07
N VAL A 41 -14.28 -19.05 0.53
CA VAL A 41 -14.25 -17.62 0.88
C VAL A 41 -13.38 -17.37 2.11
N ALA A 42 -13.40 -18.28 3.09
CA ALA A 42 -12.58 -18.15 4.29
C ALA A 42 -11.09 -18.24 4.00
N LEU A 43 -10.62 -19.26 3.25
CA LEU A 43 -9.19 -19.45 3.01
C LEU A 43 -8.62 -18.47 1.99
N PHE A 44 -9.33 -18.21 0.88
CA PHE A 44 -8.86 -17.29 -0.14
C PHE A 44 -9.13 -15.82 0.20
N GLY A 45 -9.89 -15.56 1.27
CA GLY A 45 -10.10 -14.21 1.81
C GLY A 45 -9.12 -13.81 2.91
N LEU A 46 -8.20 -14.69 3.34
CA LEU A 46 -7.16 -14.32 4.32
C LEU A 46 -6.19 -13.31 3.70
N SER A 47 -5.92 -12.22 4.42
CA SER A 47 -4.86 -11.27 4.09
C SER A 47 -3.48 -11.86 4.38
N GLN A 48 -2.44 -11.26 3.81
CA GLN A 48 -1.06 -11.71 4.02
C GLN A 48 -0.65 -11.59 5.49
N THR A 49 -1.04 -10.52 6.17
CA THR A 49 -0.79 -10.31 7.61
C THR A 49 -1.43 -11.42 8.45
N GLU A 50 -2.70 -11.75 8.20
CA GLU A 50 -3.39 -12.84 8.92
C GLU A 50 -2.72 -14.21 8.70
N LEU A 51 -2.17 -14.46 7.50
CA LEU A 51 -1.44 -15.69 7.21
C LEU A 51 -0.12 -15.78 7.95
N ASN A 52 0.60 -14.66 8.06
CA ASN A 52 1.85 -14.58 8.82
C ASN A 52 1.57 -14.85 10.31
N ASP A 53 0.55 -14.22 10.90
CA ASP A 53 0.13 -14.45 12.29
C ASP A 53 -0.21 -15.93 12.56
N ILE A 54 -0.94 -16.56 11.64
CA ILE A 54 -1.30 -17.99 11.71
C ILE A 54 -0.06 -18.88 11.64
N ALA A 55 0.95 -18.50 10.87
CA ALA A 55 2.21 -19.22 10.73
C ALA A 55 3.06 -19.11 12.02
N GLU A 56 3.17 -17.91 12.59
CA GLU A 56 3.94 -17.62 13.81
C GLU A 56 3.39 -18.35 15.04
N THR A 57 2.06 -18.43 15.16
CA THR A 57 1.38 -19.13 16.27
C THR A 57 1.72 -20.65 16.32
N ASN A 58 2.33 -21.19 15.27
CA ASN A 58 2.90 -22.55 15.15
C ASN A 58 1.95 -23.71 15.54
N SER A 59 0.64 -23.49 15.42
CA SER A 59 -0.39 -24.47 15.76
C SER A 59 -0.57 -25.53 14.67
N LEU A 60 -1.00 -26.75 15.04
CA LEU A 60 -1.27 -27.83 14.07
C LEU A 60 -2.31 -27.45 13.01
N ARG A 61 -3.30 -26.61 13.37
CA ARG A 61 -4.32 -26.12 12.43
C ARG A 61 -3.74 -25.05 11.50
N GLY A 62 -2.91 -24.15 12.02
CA GLY A 62 -2.23 -23.12 11.23
C GLY A 62 -1.31 -23.72 10.17
N ARG A 63 -0.46 -24.67 10.55
CA ARG A 63 0.41 -25.38 9.59
C ARG A 63 -0.35 -26.06 8.46
N ARG A 64 -1.55 -26.59 8.72
CA ARG A 64 -2.41 -27.18 7.67
C ARG A 64 -2.94 -26.11 6.73
N ILE A 65 -3.39 -24.97 7.24
CA ILE A 65 -3.86 -23.85 6.40
C ILE A 65 -2.75 -23.38 5.47
N VAL A 66 -1.56 -23.09 6.02
CA VAL A 66 -0.39 -22.68 5.25
C VAL A 66 -0.06 -23.71 4.16
N LYS A 67 0.02 -24.99 4.53
CA LYS A 67 0.30 -26.08 3.58
C LYS A 67 -0.75 -26.24 2.48
N LEU A 68 -2.03 -26.01 2.80
CA LEU A 68 -3.11 -26.04 1.81
C LEU A 68 -2.97 -24.86 0.82
N LEU A 69 -2.60 -23.69 1.33
CA LEU A 69 -2.45 -22.45 0.55
C LEU A 69 -1.14 -22.36 -0.25
N GLU A 70 -0.12 -23.17 0.05
CA GLU A 70 1.09 -23.30 -0.79
C GLU A 70 0.79 -23.69 -2.24
N LYS A 71 -0.34 -24.39 -2.49
CA LYS A 71 -0.77 -24.82 -3.83
C LYS A 71 -2.20 -24.35 -4.09
N PRO A 72 -2.44 -23.03 -4.20
CA PRO A 72 -3.78 -22.44 -4.15
C PRO A 72 -4.66 -22.90 -5.32
N LYS A 73 -4.09 -23.02 -6.53
CA LYS A 73 -4.81 -23.54 -7.72
C LYS A 73 -5.29 -24.98 -7.55
N LYS A 74 -4.51 -25.83 -6.87
CA LYS A 74 -4.87 -27.22 -6.60
C LYS A 74 -5.98 -27.30 -5.54
N LEU A 75 -5.84 -26.50 -4.48
CA LEU A 75 -6.83 -26.42 -3.42
C LEU A 75 -8.18 -25.91 -3.97
N LEU A 76 -8.16 -24.87 -4.80
CA LEU A 76 -9.35 -24.34 -5.45
C LEU A 76 -10.03 -25.42 -6.31
N ALA A 77 -9.26 -26.16 -7.11
CA ALA A 77 -9.80 -27.28 -7.89
C ALA A 77 -10.43 -28.37 -7.00
N THR A 78 -9.79 -28.71 -5.88
CA THR A 78 -10.32 -29.67 -4.89
C THR A 78 -11.65 -29.21 -4.31
N ILE A 79 -11.72 -27.96 -3.85
CA ILE A 79 -12.93 -27.35 -3.28
C ILE A 79 -14.05 -27.35 -4.32
N LEU A 80 -13.74 -26.93 -5.56
CA LEU A 80 -14.70 -26.89 -6.65
C LEU A 80 -15.25 -28.27 -7.01
N ILE A 81 -14.37 -29.29 -7.12
CA ILE A 81 -14.78 -30.68 -7.35
C ILE A 81 -15.69 -31.16 -6.23
N ALA A 82 -15.29 -30.97 -4.97
CA ALA A 82 -16.04 -31.46 -3.83
C ALA A 82 -17.40 -30.77 -3.72
N ASN A 83 -17.45 -29.43 -3.90
CA ASN A 83 -18.70 -28.67 -3.86
C ASN A 83 -19.67 -29.13 -4.96
N ASN A 84 -19.18 -29.25 -6.20
CA ASN A 84 -20.01 -29.70 -7.32
C ASN A 84 -20.50 -31.15 -7.13
N ALA A 85 -19.65 -32.05 -6.64
CA ALA A 85 -20.03 -33.44 -6.37
C ALA A 85 -21.15 -33.52 -5.32
N ILE A 86 -21.06 -32.73 -4.25
CA ILE A 86 -22.09 -32.67 -3.21
C ILE A 86 -23.38 -32.06 -3.76
N ASN A 87 -23.30 -30.96 -4.50
CA ASN A 87 -24.47 -30.31 -5.10
C ASN A 87 -25.20 -31.25 -6.08
N ILE A 88 -24.48 -32.01 -6.91
CA ILE A 88 -25.07 -33.05 -7.77
C ILE A 88 -25.72 -34.14 -6.90
N GLY A 89 -25.06 -34.58 -5.83
CA GLY A 89 -25.63 -35.54 -4.87
C GLY A 89 -26.93 -35.05 -4.24
N ILE A 90 -27.02 -33.76 -3.89
CA ILE A 90 -28.23 -33.11 -3.37
C ILE A 90 -29.35 -33.18 -4.40
N VAL A 91 -29.08 -32.81 -5.66
CA VAL A 91 -30.10 -32.85 -6.73
C VAL A 91 -30.61 -34.27 -6.96
N LEU A 92 -29.72 -35.27 -7.01
CA LEU A 92 -30.09 -36.66 -7.21
C LEU A 92 -30.92 -37.20 -6.04
N LEU A 93 -30.51 -36.91 -4.80
CA LEU A 93 -31.26 -37.32 -3.61
C LEU A 93 -32.61 -36.61 -3.52
N PHE A 94 -32.65 -35.32 -3.89
CA PHE A 94 -33.88 -34.53 -3.88
C PHE A 94 -34.89 -35.04 -4.90
N ASN A 95 -34.45 -35.57 -6.05
CA ASN A 95 -35.34 -36.26 -7.00
C ASN A 95 -36.02 -37.48 -6.34
N THR A 96 -35.26 -38.34 -5.64
CA THR A 96 -35.83 -39.49 -4.91
C THR A 96 -36.78 -39.07 -3.78
N ILE A 97 -36.51 -37.93 -3.13
CA ILE A 97 -37.44 -37.34 -2.14
C ILE A 97 -38.68 -36.78 -2.86
N GLY A 98 -38.50 -36.17 -4.01
CA GLY A 98 -39.54 -35.62 -4.87
C GLY A 98 -40.57 -36.66 -5.34
N ASP A 99 -40.14 -37.91 -5.57
CA ASP A 99 -41.05 -39.05 -5.87
C ASP A 99 -42.14 -39.21 -4.81
N THR A 100 -41.83 -38.87 -3.56
CA THR A 100 -42.74 -38.98 -2.42
C THR A 100 -43.41 -37.66 -2.03
N LEU A 101 -42.73 -36.52 -2.19
CA LEU A 101 -43.27 -35.20 -1.84
C LEU A 101 -44.23 -34.66 -2.90
N PHE A 102 -43.96 -34.95 -4.17
CA PHE A 102 -44.69 -34.42 -5.31
C PHE A 102 -45.47 -35.51 -6.06
N THR A 103 -45.76 -36.64 -5.41
CA THR A 103 -46.47 -37.79 -6.02
C THR A 103 -47.81 -37.41 -6.65
N ASN A 104 -48.49 -36.39 -6.12
CA ASN A 104 -49.79 -35.95 -6.63
C ASN A 104 -49.69 -34.91 -7.79
N ILE A 105 -48.48 -34.63 -8.29
CA ILE A 105 -48.21 -33.60 -9.31
C ILE A 105 -47.74 -34.26 -10.60
N ASP A 106 -48.66 -34.90 -11.32
CA ASP A 106 -48.39 -35.58 -12.59
C ASP A 106 -48.71 -34.74 -13.84
N GLN A 107 -48.95 -33.43 -13.66
CA GLN A 107 -49.30 -32.54 -14.75
C GLN A 107 -48.10 -32.33 -15.70
N THR A 108 -48.37 -32.33 -17.00
CA THR A 108 -47.37 -32.02 -18.03
C THR A 108 -47.65 -30.68 -18.68
N LEU A 109 -46.63 -29.83 -18.75
CA LEU A 109 -46.64 -28.57 -19.47
C LEU A 109 -46.13 -28.81 -20.90
N PHE A 110 -46.82 -28.24 -21.89
CA PHE A 110 -46.51 -28.39 -23.32
C PHE A 110 -46.47 -29.84 -23.84
N GLY A 111 -46.98 -30.82 -23.09
CA GLY A 111 -47.05 -32.23 -23.48
C GLY A 111 -45.77 -33.04 -23.31
N PHE A 112 -44.66 -32.43 -22.86
CA PHE A 112 -43.38 -33.12 -22.67
C PHE A 112 -42.59 -32.70 -21.41
N ILE A 113 -42.96 -31.59 -20.74
CA ILE A 113 -42.26 -31.14 -19.54
C ILE A 113 -43.08 -31.49 -18.30
N SER A 114 -42.52 -32.27 -17.38
CA SER A 114 -43.18 -32.56 -16.10
C SER A 114 -43.16 -31.31 -15.20
N VAL A 115 -44.33 -30.88 -14.70
CA VAL A 115 -44.44 -29.77 -13.74
C VAL A 115 -43.70 -30.12 -12.44
N ARG A 116 -43.76 -31.39 -12.03
CA ARG A 116 -42.98 -31.91 -10.89
C ARG A 116 -41.48 -31.70 -11.08
N PHE A 117 -40.93 -32.02 -12.25
CA PHE A 117 -39.51 -31.81 -12.52
C PHE A 117 -39.10 -30.33 -12.39
N ILE A 118 -39.93 -29.40 -12.90
CA ILE A 118 -39.67 -27.96 -12.75
C ILE A 118 -39.64 -27.56 -11.27
N LEU A 119 -40.62 -28.01 -10.48
CA LEU A 119 -40.67 -27.73 -9.05
C LEU A 119 -39.47 -28.30 -8.31
N GLU A 120 -39.05 -29.53 -8.63
CA GLU A 120 -37.87 -30.15 -8.04
C GLU A 120 -36.60 -29.33 -8.30
N VAL A 121 -36.39 -28.91 -9.56
CA VAL A 121 -35.24 -28.08 -9.94
C VAL A 121 -35.26 -26.75 -9.20
N ILE A 122 -36.41 -26.05 -9.16
CA ILE A 122 -36.52 -24.75 -8.49
C ILE A 122 -36.24 -24.88 -7.00
N VAL A 123 -36.87 -25.85 -6.32
CA VAL A 123 -36.73 -26.04 -4.88
C VAL A 123 -35.32 -26.49 -4.53
N ALA A 124 -34.75 -27.47 -5.24
CA ALA A 124 -33.37 -27.92 -5.01
C ALA A 124 -32.37 -26.79 -5.22
N THR A 125 -32.52 -26.01 -6.30
CA THR A 125 -31.66 -24.86 -6.59
C THR A 125 -31.77 -23.82 -5.49
N PHE A 126 -32.98 -23.48 -5.04
CA PHE A 126 -33.19 -22.55 -3.93
C PHE A 126 -32.51 -23.04 -2.64
N LEU A 127 -32.67 -24.32 -2.29
CA LEU A 127 -32.05 -24.89 -1.10
C LEU A 127 -30.51 -24.86 -1.18
N ILE A 128 -29.93 -25.25 -2.31
CA ILE A 128 -28.48 -25.24 -2.54
C ILE A 128 -27.96 -23.81 -2.49
N LEU A 129 -28.56 -22.87 -3.24
CA LEU A 129 -28.10 -21.49 -3.27
C LEU A 129 -28.24 -20.82 -1.91
N MET A 130 -29.38 -20.96 -1.24
CA MET A 130 -29.61 -20.27 0.02
C MET A 130 -28.78 -20.87 1.15
N PHE A 131 -28.85 -22.18 1.36
CA PHE A 131 -28.24 -22.85 2.51
C PHE A 131 -26.85 -23.41 2.23
N GLY A 132 -26.56 -23.84 0.99
CA GLY A 132 -25.26 -24.39 0.60
C GLY A 132 -24.26 -23.33 0.14
N GLU A 133 -24.70 -22.19 -0.38
CA GLU A 133 -23.78 -21.21 -0.99
C GLU A 133 -23.82 -19.81 -0.37
N ILE A 134 -24.94 -19.11 -0.46
CA ILE A 134 -25.02 -17.67 -0.14
C ILE A 134 -24.82 -17.44 1.38
N LEU A 135 -25.64 -18.06 2.24
CA LEU A 135 -25.56 -17.84 3.69
C LEU A 135 -24.19 -18.26 4.27
N PRO A 136 -23.64 -19.44 3.92
CA PRO A 136 -22.35 -19.87 4.44
C PRO A 136 -21.20 -18.98 3.98
N LYS A 137 -21.18 -18.52 2.72
CA LYS A 137 -20.16 -17.60 2.21
C LYS A 137 -20.20 -16.26 2.93
N ILE A 138 -21.38 -15.71 3.20
CA ILE A 138 -21.53 -14.47 3.97
C ILE A 138 -20.99 -14.64 5.40
N TYR A 139 -21.34 -15.75 6.07
CA TYR A 139 -20.85 -16.03 7.42
C TYR A 139 -19.33 -16.24 7.46
N ALA A 140 -18.80 -17.02 6.52
CA ALA A 140 -17.38 -17.32 6.39
C ALA A 140 -16.55 -16.06 6.12
N ASN A 141 -17.06 -15.13 5.29
CA ASN A 141 -16.38 -13.87 5.01
C ASN A 141 -16.16 -13.02 6.28
N ARG A 142 -17.18 -12.98 7.16
CA ARG A 142 -17.12 -12.24 8.44
C ARG A 142 -16.26 -12.92 9.51
N ASN A 143 -16.14 -14.25 9.47
CA ASN A 143 -15.44 -15.06 10.47
C ASN A 143 -14.30 -15.90 9.86
N ARG A 144 -13.58 -15.33 8.88
CA ARG A 144 -12.66 -16.06 8.00
C ARG A 144 -11.58 -16.87 8.74
N ILE A 145 -10.92 -16.28 9.74
CA ILE A 145 -9.86 -16.95 10.53
C ILE A 145 -10.41 -18.19 11.26
N LYS A 146 -11.49 -18.02 12.04
CA LYS A 146 -12.12 -19.12 12.80
C LYS A 146 -12.63 -20.22 11.86
N PHE A 147 -13.23 -19.83 10.74
CA PHE A 147 -13.75 -20.76 9.75
C PHE A 147 -12.63 -21.54 9.05
N ALA A 148 -11.55 -20.88 8.66
CA ALA A 148 -10.37 -21.51 8.06
C ALA A 148 -9.72 -22.52 9.03
N HIS A 149 -9.60 -22.18 10.32
CA HIS A 149 -9.11 -23.12 11.33
C HIS A 149 -10.01 -24.34 11.50
N PHE A 150 -11.33 -24.14 11.54
CA PHE A 150 -12.30 -25.23 11.62
C PHE A 150 -12.20 -26.15 10.39
N MET A 151 -12.11 -25.59 9.19
CA MET A 151 -12.07 -26.32 7.93
C MET A 151 -10.69 -26.88 7.55
N SER A 152 -9.63 -26.51 8.27
CA SER A 152 -8.25 -26.96 8.00
C SER A 152 -8.11 -28.48 7.91
N LEU A 153 -8.78 -29.23 8.78
CA LEU A 153 -8.75 -30.70 8.77
C LEU A 153 -9.65 -31.30 7.67
N PRO A 154 -10.95 -30.97 7.58
CA PRO A 154 -11.81 -31.45 6.49
C PRO A 154 -11.21 -31.24 5.11
N LEU A 155 -10.67 -30.05 4.84
CA LEU A 155 -10.05 -29.74 3.54
C LEU A 155 -8.77 -30.52 3.30
N SER A 156 -7.95 -30.77 4.34
CA SER A 156 -6.76 -31.61 4.18
C SER A 156 -7.11 -33.05 3.81
N VAL A 157 -8.24 -33.56 4.30
CA VAL A 157 -8.75 -34.89 3.92
C VAL A 157 -9.26 -34.87 2.49
N LEU A 158 -10.04 -33.85 2.10
CA LEU A 158 -10.55 -33.70 0.74
C LEU A 158 -9.42 -33.51 -0.29
N ASP A 159 -8.40 -32.72 0.03
CA ASP A 159 -7.22 -32.47 -0.82
C ASP A 159 -6.42 -33.75 -1.10
N ARG A 160 -6.43 -34.70 -0.14
CA ARG A 160 -5.84 -36.03 -0.33
C ARG A 160 -6.77 -36.96 -1.12
N LEU A 161 -8.07 -36.95 -0.81
CA LEU A 161 -9.06 -37.81 -1.46
C LEU A 161 -9.23 -37.47 -2.95
N PHE A 162 -9.34 -36.18 -3.28
CA PHE A 162 -9.50 -35.69 -4.64
C PHE A 162 -8.16 -35.32 -5.32
N TYR A 163 -7.03 -35.75 -4.75
CA TYR A 163 -5.72 -35.60 -5.38
C TYR A 163 -5.65 -36.07 -6.85
N PRO A 164 -6.13 -37.29 -7.22
CA PRO A 164 -6.03 -37.77 -8.60
C PRO A 164 -6.86 -36.95 -9.59
N LEU A 165 -7.92 -36.29 -9.13
CA LEU A 165 -8.82 -35.47 -9.96
C LEU A 165 -8.37 -34.01 -10.04
N SER A 166 -7.84 -33.46 -8.94
CA SER A 166 -7.39 -32.06 -8.87
C SER A 166 -6.06 -31.83 -9.59
N MET A 167 -5.17 -32.82 -9.69
CA MET A 167 -3.86 -32.66 -10.34
C MET A 167 -3.98 -32.38 -11.86
N PRO A 168 -4.75 -33.15 -12.65
CA PRO A 168 -4.99 -32.84 -14.07
C PRO A 168 -5.62 -31.47 -14.28
N MET A 169 -6.57 -31.05 -13.43
CA MET A 169 -7.19 -29.73 -13.51
C MET A 169 -6.17 -28.61 -13.32
N ARG A 170 -5.27 -28.73 -12.33
CA ARG A 170 -4.17 -27.77 -12.15
C ARG A 170 -3.30 -27.67 -13.42
N SER A 171 -2.95 -28.81 -14.01
CA SER A 171 -2.14 -28.85 -15.24
C SER A 171 -2.87 -28.19 -16.41
N ALA A 172 -4.17 -28.42 -16.55
CA ALA A 172 -4.99 -27.76 -17.56
C ALA A 172 -5.06 -26.24 -17.36
N THR A 173 -5.23 -25.77 -16.11
CA THR A 173 -5.23 -24.32 -15.79
C THR A 173 -3.88 -23.67 -16.13
N ILE A 174 -2.76 -24.33 -15.81
CA ILE A 174 -1.42 -23.81 -16.13
C ILE A 174 -1.20 -23.80 -17.65
N PHE A 175 -1.55 -24.89 -18.33
CA PHE A 175 -1.43 -24.99 -19.79
C PHE A 175 -2.25 -23.92 -20.53
N LEU A 176 -3.47 -23.64 -20.07
CA LEU A 176 -4.30 -22.57 -20.62
C LEU A 176 -3.69 -21.20 -20.34
N GLN A 177 -3.18 -20.95 -19.15
CA GLN A 177 -2.54 -19.67 -18.81
C GLN A 177 -1.27 -19.41 -19.63
N ASP A 178 -0.46 -20.44 -19.88
CA ASP A 178 0.74 -20.32 -20.70
C ASP A 178 0.42 -20.11 -22.18
N LYS A 179 -0.69 -20.67 -22.68
CA LYS A 179 -1.07 -20.61 -24.09
C LYS A 179 -1.95 -19.40 -24.47
N LEU A 180 -2.78 -18.91 -23.56
CA LEU A 180 -3.63 -17.73 -23.78
C LEU A 180 -2.93 -16.40 -23.47
N GLY A 181 -1.65 -16.44 -23.14
CA GLY A 181 -0.83 -15.26 -22.88
C GLY A 181 -0.88 -14.87 -21.41
N ARG A 182 0.32 -14.75 -20.82
CA ARG A 182 0.49 -14.08 -19.53
C ARG A 182 -0.03 -12.66 -19.69
N GLN A 183 -1.17 -12.32 -19.09
CA GLN A 183 -1.31 -10.96 -18.56
C GLN A 183 -0.05 -10.76 -17.73
N LYS A 184 0.81 -9.80 -18.12
CA LYS A 184 1.89 -9.33 -17.25
C LYS A 184 1.23 -9.18 -15.88
N SER A 185 1.66 -9.97 -14.92
CA SER A 185 1.35 -9.68 -13.53
C SER A 185 1.91 -8.28 -13.32
N ASN A 186 1.02 -7.28 -13.35
CA ASN A 186 1.28 -6.01 -12.70
C ASN A 186 1.43 -6.41 -11.24
N PHE A 187 2.63 -6.82 -10.85
CA PHE A 187 3.02 -6.63 -9.47
C PHE A 187 2.89 -5.13 -9.27
N GLY A 188 1.81 -4.72 -8.59
CA GLY A 188 1.72 -3.36 -8.11
C GLY A 188 2.98 -3.06 -7.32
N VAL A 189 3.45 -1.81 -7.38
CA VAL A 189 4.56 -1.32 -6.56
C VAL A 189 4.45 -1.86 -5.14
N ASP A 190 3.25 -1.82 -4.56
CA ASP A 190 2.89 -2.35 -3.25
C ASP A 190 3.26 -3.83 -3.03
N HIS A 191 3.09 -4.71 -4.02
CA HIS A 191 3.46 -6.13 -3.90
C HIS A 191 4.96 -6.37 -4.01
N LEU A 192 5.68 -5.52 -4.75
CA LEU A 192 7.14 -5.60 -4.85
C LEU A 192 7.80 -5.04 -3.59
N SER A 193 7.31 -3.90 -3.09
CA SER A 193 7.71 -3.34 -1.79
C SER A 193 7.43 -4.33 -0.66
N GLN A 194 6.25 -4.95 -0.64
CA GLN A 194 5.93 -5.98 0.35
C GLN A 194 6.78 -7.25 0.19
N ALA A 195 7.15 -7.65 -1.03
CA ALA A 195 8.06 -8.78 -1.24
C ALA A 195 9.50 -8.48 -0.77
N LEU A 196 9.94 -7.22 -0.88
CA LEU A 196 11.22 -6.73 -0.35
C LEU A 196 11.21 -6.66 1.18
N GLU A 197 10.11 -6.23 1.80
CA GLU A 197 9.94 -6.30 3.26
C GLU A 197 9.94 -7.74 3.80
N LEU A 198 9.50 -8.70 3.00
CA LEU A 198 9.44 -10.12 3.36
C LEU A 198 10.77 -10.85 3.14
N THR A 199 11.76 -10.25 2.47
CA THR A 199 13.11 -10.83 2.42
C THR A 199 13.80 -10.67 3.78
N SER A 200 14.22 -11.81 4.33
CA SER A 200 14.65 -12.02 5.71
C SER A 200 15.72 -11.05 6.21
N GLU A 201 15.61 -10.68 7.50
CA GLU A 201 16.49 -9.84 8.35
C GLU A 201 18.00 -10.19 8.39
N GLY A 202 18.57 -10.89 7.41
CA GLY A 202 19.95 -11.38 7.42
C GLY A 202 20.79 -11.08 6.17
N ASP A 203 20.20 -10.90 4.99
CA ASP A 203 20.95 -10.81 3.72
C ASP A 203 20.90 -9.44 3.05
N THR A 204 20.11 -8.49 3.57
CA THR A 204 19.92 -7.16 2.96
C THR A 204 19.83 -6.11 4.05
N THR A 205 20.64 -5.07 3.95
CA THR A 205 20.64 -3.93 4.89
C THR A 205 19.39 -3.07 4.67
N LYS A 206 18.99 -2.32 5.70
CA LYS A 206 17.88 -1.35 5.59
C LYS A 206 18.10 -0.31 4.49
N GLU A 207 19.35 0.04 4.23
CA GLU A 207 19.76 0.97 3.18
C GLU A 207 19.55 0.34 1.79
N GLU A 208 19.99 -0.90 1.58
CA GLU A 208 19.75 -1.63 0.33
C GLU A 208 18.25 -1.84 0.07
N GLN A 209 17.46 -2.09 1.11
CA GLN A 209 16.00 -2.20 0.99
C GLN A 209 15.38 -0.87 0.54
N LYS A 210 15.78 0.26 1.14
CA LYS A 210 15.32 1.60 0.75
C LYS A 210 15.65 1.91 -0.71
N ILE A 211 16.85 1.54 -1.16
CA ILE A 211 17.26 1.71 -2.57
C ILE A 211 16.37 0.86 -3.48
N LEU A 212 16.09 -0.40 -3.12
CA LEU A 212 15.24 -1.28 -3.92
C LEU A 212 13.80 -0.75 -4.01
N GLU A 213 13.25 -0.24 -2.91
CA GLU A 213 11.96 0.44 -2.91
C GLU A 213 11.97 1.68 -3.81
N GLY A 214 13.02 2.50 -3.72
CA GLY A 214 13.25 3.66 -4.60
C GLY A 214 13.27 3.28 -6.08
N ILE A 215 13.97 2.19 -6.47
CA ILE A 215 13.98 1.71 -7.87
C ILE A 215 12.57 1.35 -8.36
N VAL A 216 11.73 0.77 -7.49
CA VAL A 216 10.38 0.34 -7.87
C VAL A 216 9.42 1.53 -7.99
N SER A 217 9.52 2.52 -7.09
CA SER A 217 8.74 3.75 -7.18
C SER A 217 9.19 4.62 -8.36
N PHE A 218 10.50 4.71 -8.59
CA PHE A 218 11.14 5.54 -9.61
C PHE A 218 10.53 5.40 -11.01
N GLY A 219 10.29 4.18 -11.48
CA GLY A 219 9.69 3.94 -12.81
C GLY A 219 8.23 4.41 -12.93
N ASN A 220 7.56 4.70 -11.80
CA ASN A 220 6.18 5.19 -11.77
C ASN A 220 6.08 6.66 -11.35
N THR A 221 7.16 7.30 -10.91
CA THR A 221 7.17 8.70 -10.50
C THR A 221 7.15 9.63 -11.71
N ASP A 222 6.29 10.65 -11.65
CA ASP A 222 6.21 11.73 -12.64
C ASP A 222 7.19 12.85 -12.31
N THR A 223 7.73 13.53 -13.33
CA THR A 223 8.61 14.70 -13.18
C THR A 223 8.06 15.76 -12.24
N LYS A 224 6.75 16.04 -12.29
CA LYS A 224 6.08 17.02 -11.41
C LYS A 224 6.19 16.72 -9.91
N GLN A 225 6.43 15.47 -9.54
CA GLN A 225 6.52 15.05 -8.13
C GLN A 225 7.90 15.37 -7.53
N VAL A 226 8.91 15.51 -8.38
CA VAL A 226 10.32 15.66 -8.01
C VAL A 226 10.85 17.05 -8.33
N MET A 227 10.27 17.73 -9.31
CA MET A 227 10.72 19.05 -9.74
C MET A 227 10.72 20.08 -8.60
N ARG A 228 11.70 20.98 -8.63
CA ARG A 228 11.68 22.23 -7.86
C ARG A 228 10.57 23.13 -8.43
N PRO A 229 9.54 23.49 -7.65
CA PRO A 229 8.43 24.30 -8.12
C PRO A 229 8.90 25.69 -8.56
N ARG A 230 8.17 26.30 -9.51
CA ARG A 230 8.46 27.64 -10.06
C ARG A 230 8.82 28.70 -9.02
N ILE A 231 8.14 28.69 -7.87
CA ILE A 231 8.30 29.67 -6.80
C ILE A 231 9.65 29.57 -6.08
N ASP A 232 10.29 28.41 -6.13
CA ASP A 232 11.55 28.10 -5.44
C ASP A 232 12.75 28.10 -6.40
N ILE A 233 12.53 28.42 -7.69
CA ILE A 233 13.59 28.51 -8.68
C ILE A 233 14.40 29.79 -8.45
N PHE A 234 15.70 29.63 -8.24
CA PHE A 234 16.66 30.70 -8.45
C PHE A 234 17.00 30.82 -9.94
N ALA A 235 16.71 31.99 -10.54
CA ALA A 235 16.95 32.27 -11.94
C ALA A 235 17.50 33.68 -12.14
N LEU A 236 18.22 33.90 -13.25
CA LEU A 236 18.80 35.19 -13.62
C LEU A 236 17.97 35.87 -14.70
N ASN A 237 17.84 37.18 -14.59
CA ASN A 237 17.18 38.01 -15.59
C ASN A 237 18.22 38.49 -16.62
N GLU A 238 17.88 38.46 -17.91
CA GLU A 238 18.78 38.85 -19.01
C GLU A 238 19.34 40.29 -18.94
N GLN A 239 18.64 41.20 -18.26
CA GLN A 239 18.99 42.60 -18.16
C GLN A 239 19.98 42.89 -17.01
N MET A 240 20.32 41.87 -16.20
CA MET A 240 21.28 42.01 -15.10
C MET A 240 22.70 42.31 -15.61
N LYS A 241 23.39 43.20 -14.91
CA LYS A 241 24.81 43.49 -15.21
C LYS A 241 25.67 42.32 -14.78
N PHE A 242 26.78 42.10 -15.48
CA PHE A 242 27.70 41.01 -15.19
C PHE A 242 28.20 40.99 -13.73
N SER A 243 28.44 42.17 -13.14
CA SER A 243 28.82 42.29 -11.72
C SER A 243 27.73 41.78 -10.77
N GLU A 244 26.45 42.09 -11.05
CA GLU A 244 25.31 41.68 -10.23
C GLU A 244 25.08 40.16 -10.35
N VAL A 245 25.25 39.60 -11.56
CA VAL A 245 25.20 38.16 -11.80
C VAL A 245 26.25 37.42 -10.97
N LEU A 246 27.49 37.91 -10.93
CA LEU A 246 28.56 37.30 -10.12
C LEU A 246 28.28 37.37 -8.62
N GLU A 247 27.64 38.43 -8.13
CA GLU A 247 27.24 38.55 -6.72
C GLU A 247 26.14 37.55 -6.37
N GLU A 248 25.10 37.44 -7.20
CA GLU A 248 24.00 36.49 -6.98
C GLU A 248 24.47 35.03 -7.09
N ILE A 249 25.37 34.70 -8.02
CA ILE A 249 25.96 33.36 -8.12
C ILE A 249 26.73 33.00 -6.85
N LYS A 250 27.58 33.92 -6.34
CA LYS A 250 28.35 33.68 -5.11
C LYS A 250 27.46 33.50 -3.87
N LYS A 251 26.32 34.18 -3.84
CA LYS A 251 25.37 34.12 -2.75
C LYS A 251 24.57 32.81 -2.72
N ASN A 252 24.17 32.29 -3.89
CA ASN A 252 23.26 31.14 -3.97
C ASN A 252 23.96 29.81 -4.27
N GLY A 253 25.17 29.81 -4.84
CA GLY A 253 26.01 28.62 -4.97
C GLY A 253 25.63 27.61 -6.06
N TYR A 254 24.58 27.86 -6.85
CA TYR A 254 24.13 26.90 -7.89
C TYR A 254 25.09 26.79 -9.08
N SER A 255 25.29 25.57 -9.59
CA SER A 255 26.17 25.31 -10.75
C SER A 255 25.53 25.63 -12.11
N ARG A 256 24.20 25.53 -12.22
CA ARG A 256 23.43 25.69 -13.45
C ARG A 256 22.19 26.52 -13.13
N ILE A 257 22.03 27.65 -13.82
CA ILE A 257 21.01 28.64 -13.46
C ILE A 257 20.18 28.99 -14.70
N PRO A 258 18.85 28.83 -14.66
CA PRO A 258 17.98 29.29 -15.73
C PRO A 258 18.08 30.80 -15.94
N VAL A 259 18.01 31.22 -17.20
CA VAL A 259 18.00 32.64 -17.60
C VAL A 259 16.69 32.93 -18.32
N PHE A 260 16.00 33.97 -17.88
CA PHE A 260 14.69 34.35 -18.43
C PHE A 260 14.66 35.79 -18.93
N SER A 261 13.66 36.09 -19.77
CA SER A 261 13.36 37.43 -20.28
C SER A 261 11.93 37.81 -19.93
N GLU A 262 11.73 39.02 -19.41
CA GLU A 262 10.43 39.58 -18.96
C GLU A 262 9.76 38.82 -17.80
N ASN A 263 9.53 37.51 -17.94
CA ASN A 263 8.91 36.61 -16.97
C ASN A 263 9.55 35.22 -16.97
N MET A 264 9.26 34.44 -15.93
CA MET A 264 9.76 33.07 -15.78
C MET A 264 9.25 32.07 -16.81
N ASP A 265 8.20 32.41 -17.59
CA ASP A 265 7.68 31.53 -18.65
C ASP A 265 8.53 31.60 -19.93
N ASN A 266 9.27 32.69 -20.12
CA ASN A 266 10.16 32.88 -21.26
C ASN A 266 11.63 32.59 -20.87
N VAL A 267 11.95 31.31 -20.74
CA VAL A 267 13.31 30.83 -20.46
C VAL A 267 14.16 30.86 -21.74
N LEU A 268 15.16 31.72 -21.76
CA LEU A 268 16.11 31.86 -22.89
C LEU A 268 17.15 30.75 -22.92
N GLY A 269 17.52 30.22 -21.75
CA GLY A 269 18.46 29.11 -21.64
C GLY A 269 19.00 28.91 -20.24
N VAL A 270 20.14 28.23 -20.15
CA VAL A 270 20.78 27.89 -18.88
C VAL A 270 22.22 28.37 -18.89
N LEU A 271 22.59 29.14 -17.86
CA LEU A 271 23.95 29.58 -17.62
C LEU A 271 24.69 28.55 -16.77
N TYR A 272 25.85 28.10 -17.25
CA TYR A 272 26.71 27.18 -16.50
C TYR A 272 27.78 28.03 -15.81
N VAL A 273 27.80 28.01 -14.48
CA VAL A 273 28.68 28.91 -13.70
C VAL A 273 30.15 28.70 -14.02
N LYS A 274 30.56 27.46 -14.29
CA LYS A 274 31.94 27.14 -14.71
C LYS A 274 32.39 27.88 -15.99
N ASP A 275 31.46 28.22 -16.87
CA ASP A 275 31.76 28.92 -18.13
C ASP A 275 32.10 30.41 -17.88
N LEU A 276 31.78 30.93 -16.69
CA LEU A 276 32.14 32.29 -16.26
C LEU A 276 33.55 32.40 -15.69
N LEU A 277 34.17 31.29 -15.27
CA LEU A 277 35.50 31.28 -14.64
C LEU A 277 36.57 32.04 -15.45
N PRO A 278 36.65 31.93 -16.79
CA PRO A 278 37.63 32.67 -17.58
C PRO A 278 37.42 34.20 -17.62
N TYR A 279 36.27 34.69 -17.14
CA TYR A 279 35.84 36.08 -17.31
C TYR A 279 35.69 36.83 -15.98
N LEU A 280 36.01 36.20 -14.84
CA LEU A 280 35.80 36.76 -13.48
C LEU A 280 36.46 38.12 -13.26
N GLU A 281 37.61 38.37 -13.87
CA GLU A 281 38.36 39.63 -13.71
C GLU A 281 37.83 40.77 -14.60
N ARG A 282 36.91 40.48 -15.53
CA ARG A 282 36.37 41.48 -16.45
C ARG A 282 35.26 42.27 -15.78
N LYS A 283 35.39 43.60 -15.76
CA LYS A 283 34.35 44.50 -15.22
C LYS A 283 33.12 44.62 -16.11
N ASN A 284 33.28 44.43 -17.42
CA ASN A 284 32.20 44.52 -18.38
C ASN A 284 32.31 43.37 -19.39
N PHE A 285 31.36 42.45 -19.36
CA PHE A 285 31.33 41.28 -20.22
C PHE A 285 29.87 40.93 -20.53
N ASN A 286 29.61 40.59 -21.79
CA ASN A 286 28.28 40.15 -22.22
C ASN A 286 28.09 38.67 -21.88
N TRP A 287 27.68 38.39 -20.64
CA TRP A 287 27.50 37.03 -20.15
C TRP A 287 26.39 36.25 -20.88
N MET A 288 25.45 36.94 -21.55
CA MET A 288 24.42 36.32 -22.37
C MET A 288 25.00 35.46 -23.51
N SER A 289 26.23 35.73 -23.96
CA SER A 289 26.87 34.91 -25.00
C SER A 289 27.26 33.50 -24.55
N LEU A 290 27.17 33.21 -23.25
CA LEU A 290 27.52 31.91 -22.66
C LEU A 290 26.30 31.06 -22.32
N ILE A 291 25.10 31.56 -22.59
CA ILE A 291 23.85 30.84 -22.33
C ILE A 291 23.73 29.66 -23.28
N ARG A 292 23.38 28.50 -22.73
CA ARG A 292 23.16 27.26 -23.47
C ARG A 292 21.68 27.02 -23.68
N GLU A 293 21.32 26.37 -24.77
CA GLU A 293 19.93 26.05 -25.09
C GLU A 293 19.25 25.27 -23.94
N PRO A 294 18.04 25.69 -23.53
CA PRO A 294 17.28 25.02 -22.49
C PRO A 294 16.78 23.66 -22.99
N TYR A 295 16.56 22.74 -22.06
CA TYR A 295 15.94 21.46 -22.34
C TYR A 295 14.57 21.40 -21.66
N PHE A 296 13.50 21.22 -22.44
CA PHE A 296 12.13 21.26 -21.93
C PHE A 296 11.54 19.86 -21.84
N VAL A 297 10.82 19.59 -20.74
CA VAL A 297 10.14 18.30 -20.49
C VAL A 297 8.75 18.55 -19.90
N PRO A 298 7.75 17.71 -20.22
CA PRO A 298 6.42 17.87 -19.66
C PRO A 298 6.34 17.33 -18.23
N GLU A 299 5.42 17.88 -17.43
CA GLU A 299 5.16 17.50 -16.03
C GLU A 299 4.92 15.99 -15.79
N ASN A 300 4.25 15.33 -16.75
CA ASN A 300 3.83 13.93 -16.65
C ASN A 300 4.84 12.94 -17.24
N LYS A 301 6.04 13.39 -17.63
CA LYS A 301 7.10 12.48 -18.08
C LYS A 301 7.58 11.63 -16.91
N LYS A 302 7.80 10.34 -17.14
CA LYS A 302 8.35 9.42 -16.14
C LYS A 302 9.84 9.65 -15.93
N LEU A 303 10.30 9.45 -14.69
CA LEU A 303 11.69 9.69 -14.32
C LEU A 303 12.68 8.74 -15.02
N ASP A 304 12.28 7.50 -15.29
CA ASP A 304 13.11 6.52 -16.00
C ASP A 304 13.38 6.95 -17.45
N ASP A 305 12.36 7.41 -18.16
CA ASP A 305 12.49 8.02 -19.48
C ASP A 305 13.34 9.31 -19.43
N LEU A 306 13.14 10.14 -18.40
CA LEU A 306 13.88 11.39 -18.24
C LEU A 306 15.38 11.15 -17.96
N LEU A 307 15.70 10.16 -17.12
CA LEU A 307 17.07 9.77 -16.80
C LEU A 307 17.82 9.30 -18.06
N LEU A 308 17.17 8.47 -18.88
CA LEU A 308 17.72 8.02 -20.16
C LEU A 308 18.02 9.20 -21.08
N GLU A 309 17.10 10.15 -21.20
CA GLU A 309 17.31 11.35 -22.02
C GLU A 309 18.44 12.24 -21.50
N PHE A 310 18.59 12.38 -20.17
CA PHE A 310 19.70 13.12 -19.56
C PHE A 310 21.04 12.47 -19.89
N GLN A 311 21.12 11.13 -19.84
CA GLN A 311 22.32 10.37 -20.21
C GLN A 311 22.64 10.50 -21.71
N GLU A 312 21.66 10.31 -22.59
CA GLU A 312 21.86 10.38 -24.04
C GLU A 312 22.24 11.79 -24.51
N LYS A 313 21.55 12.81 -24.01
CA LYS A 313 21.74 14.21 -24.42
C LYS A 313 22.82 14.93 -23.61
N LYS A 314 23.39 14.28 -22.59
CA LYS A 314 24.39 14.84 -21.65
C LYS A 314 23.90 16.15 -21.03
N LYS A 315 22.64 16.16 -20.60
CA LYS A 315 21.99 17.28 -19.89
C LYS A 315 21.84 16.91 -18.42
N HIS A 316 21.86 17.92 -17.55
CA HIS A 316 21.76 17.76 -16.09
C HIS A 316 20.69 18.66 -15.45
N LEU A 317 19.98 19.44 -16.27
CA LEU A 317 18.91 20.32 -15.83
C LEU A 317 17.92 20.44 -16.99
N ALA A 318 16.64 20.29 -16.67
CA ALA A 318 15.54 20.54 -17.58
C ALA A 318 14.55 21.53 -16.96
N ILE A 319 13.90 22.30 -17.82
CA ILE A 319 12.77 23.15 -17.49
C ILE A 319 11.50 22.33 -17.67
N VAL A 320 10.69 22.24 -16.63
CA VAL A 320 9.43 21.51 -16.65
C VAL A 320 8.33 22.45 -17.07
N VAL A 321 7.53 22.03 -18.05
CA VAL A 321 6.44 22.85 -18.62
C VAL A 321 5.08 22.19 -18.48
N ASP A 322 4.06 23.04 -18.29
CA ASP A 322 2.65 22.65 -18.28
C ASP A 322 2.11 22.47 -19.72
N GLU A 323 0.84 22.10 -19.83
CA GLU A 323 0.16 21.88 -21.12
C GLU A 323 -0.05 23.16 -21.94
N TYR A 324 0.12 24.33 -21.32
CA TYR A 324 -0.02 25.64 -21.93
C TYR A 324 1.35 26.25 -22.31
N GLY A 325 2.44 25.56 -22.01
CA GLY A 325 3.82 26.01 -22.24
C GLY A 325 4.36 26.96 -21.16
N GLY A 326 3.66 27.11 -20.04
CA GLY A 326 4.15 27.82 -18.86
C GLY A 326 5.24 27.02 -18.15
N THR A 327 6.14 27.72 -17.46
CA THR A 327 7.18 27.04 -16.66
C THR A 327 6.62 26.63 -15.30
N SER A 328 6.57 25.33 -15.06
CA SER A 328 6.09 24.72 -13.81
C SER A 328 7.18 24.55 -12.77
N GLY A 329 8.42 24.29 -13.24
CA GLY A 329 9.54 23.96 -12.36
C GLY A 329 10.84 23.72 -13.11
N ILE A 330 11.85 23.27 -12.37
CA ILE A 330 13.07 22.66 -12.93
C ILE A 330 13.31 21.30 -12.30
N VAL A 331 13.97 20.41 -13.03
CA VAL A 331 14.40 19.10 -12.53
C VAL A 331 15.85 18.88 -12.93
N THR A 332 16.66 18.41 -11.98
CA THR A 332 18.08 18.13 -12.17
C THR A 332 18.37 16.63 -12.20
N LEU A 333 19.57 16.24 -12.65
CA LEU A 333 19.95 14.83 -12.65
C LEU A 333 20.08 14.32 -11.21
N GLU A 334 20.53 15.20 -10.34
CA GLU A 334 20.72 14.99 -8.92
C GLU A 334 19.37 14.65 -8.26
N ASP A 335 18.31 15.45 -8.48
CA ASP A 335 16.96 15.17 -7.96
C ASP A 335 16.41 13.81 -8.45
N ILE A 336 16.71 13.42 -9.70
CA ILE A 336 16.26 12.14 -10.29
C ILE A 336 16.97 10.96 -9.61
N ILE A 337 18.25 11.09 -9.26
CA ILE A 337 19.03 10.03 -8.61
C ILE A 337 18.64 9.91 -7.13
N GLU A 338 18.32 11.02 -6.48
CA GLU A 338 17.87 11.08 -5.08
C GLU A 338 16.60 10.25 -4.85
N GLU A 339 15.68 10.18 -5.82
CA GLU A 339 14.50 9.31 -5.74
C GLU A 339 14.83 7.81 -5.66
N ILE A 340 16.00 7.40 -6.16
CA ILE A 340 16.45 6.01 -6.10
C ILE A 340 17.24 5.75 -4.82
N VAL A 341 18.18 6.64 -4.50
CA VAL A 341 19.19 6.41 -3.45
C VAL A 341 18.76 6.97 -2.10
N GLY A 342 17.76 7.85 -2.07
CA GLY A 342 17.47 8.75 -0.96
C GLY A 342 18.49 9.89 -0.88
N ASP A 343 18.36 10.74 0.14
CA ASP A 343 19.26 11.87 0.41
C ASP A 343 20.74 11.43 0.32
N ILE A 344 21.40 11.77 -0.78
CA ILE A 344 22.85 11.65 -0.91
C ILE A 344 23.39 12.96 -0.38
N SER A 345 23.93 12.95 0.84
CA SER A 345 24.68 14.10 1.36
C SER A 345 25.87 14.36 0.43
N ASP A 346 25.85 15.49 -0.28
CA ASP A 346 26.98 15.94 -1.12
C ASP A 346 28.19 16.25 -0.22
N GLU A 347 29.40 16.24 -0.76
CA GLU A 347 30.63 16.64 -0.04
C GLU A 347 30.60 18.13 0.37
N PHE A 348 29.61 18.88 -0.12
CA PHE A 348 29.29 20.27 0.21
C PHE A 348 27.97 20.45 0.98
N ASP A 349 27.27 19.36 1.30
CA ASP A 349 26.12 19.40 2.22
C ASP A 349 26.66 19.52 3.65
N ASP A 350 27.04 20.74 4.00
CA ASP A 350 27.07 21.15 5.39
C ASP A 350 25.62 21.23 5.89
N GLU A 351 24.99 20.08 6.15
CA GLU A 351 23.99 20.02 7.23
C GLU A 351 24.72 20.13 8.58
N ASP A 352 25.36 21.27 8.81
CA ASP A 352 25.61 21.72 10.16
C ASP A 352 24.24 22.01 10.76
N LEU A 353 23.71 21.01 11.45
CA LEU A 353 22.61 21.11 12.39
C LEU A 353 22.79 22.43 13.16
N ILE A 354 22.00 23.45 12.83
CA ILE A 354 22.20 24.79 13.38
C ILE A 354 21.68 24.78 14.82
N PHE A 355 22.57 24.47 15.76
CA PHE A 355 22.33 24.56 17.20
C PHE A 355 23.48 25.28 17.91
N SER A 356 23.18 25.94 19.01
CA SER A 356 24.17 26.55 19.89
C SER A 356 24.13 25.87 21.25
N LYS A 357 25.18 25.14 21.61
CA LYS A 357 25.36 24.61 22.96
C LYS A 357 25.86 25.74 23.88
N LEU A 358 25.02 26.18 24.82
CA LEU A 358 25.38 27.21 25.80
C LEU A 358 26.20 26.61 26.94
N ASP A 359 25.83 25.41 27.39
CA ASP A 359 26.55 24.60 28.38
C ASP A 359 26.10 23.13 28.27
N ASP A 360 26.51 22.26 29.19
CA ASP A 360 26.19 20.82 29.14
C ASP A 360 24.69 20.49 29.24
N HIS A 361 23.87 21.41 29.74
CA HIS A 361 22.43 21.21 29.94
C HIS A 361 21.58 22.19 29.12
N ASN A 362 22.17 23.19 28.48
CA ASN A 362 21.45 24.25 27.78
C ASN A 362 21.84 24.30 26.30
N PHE A 363 20.84 24.17 25.44
CA PHE A 363 20.98 24.18 23.98
C PHE A 363 19.99 25.17 23.36
N VAL A 364 20.36 25.79 22.25
CA VAL A 364 19.44 26.60 21.43
C VAL A 364 19.35 25.97 20.05
N PHE A 365 18.15 25.62 19.63
CA PHE A 365 17.87 25.04 18.32
C PHE A 365 17.00 25.97 17.49
N GLU A 366 17.08 25.83 16.17
CA GLU A 366 16.03 26.37 15.31
C GLU A 366 14.72 25.59 15.52
N GLY A 367 13.60 26.29 15.49
CA GLY A 367 12.30 25.65 15.68
C GLY A 367 11.95 24.61 14.60
N LYS A 368 12.64 24.65 13.44
CA LYS A 368 12.48 23.69 12.35
C LYS A 368 13.27 22.39 12.52
N THR A 369 14.17 22.33 13.52
CA THR A 369 14.99 21.13 13.76
C THR A 369 14.09 19.93 14.03
N ASN A 370 14.40 18.80 13.40
CA ASN A 370 13.68 17.55 13.57
C ASN A 370 13.85 17.05 15.02
N LEU A 371 12.82 16.43 15.59
CA LEU A 371 12.90 15.85 16.93
C LEU A 371 14.01 14.78 17.04
N LYS A 372 14.22 13.96 16.00
CA LYS A 372 15.30 12.96 15.96
C LYS A 372 16.69 13.59 16.05
N ASP A 373 16.87 14.72 15.38
CA ASP A 373 18.11 15.50 15.44
C ASP A 373 18.35 16.09 16.81
N PHE A 374 17.28 16.60 17.43
CA PHE A 374 17.31 17.06 18.81
C PHE A 374 17.71 15.93 19.77
N TYR A 375 17.11 14.74 19.69
CA TYR A 375 17.45 13.60 20.55
C TYR A 375 18.92 13.21 20.41
N ARG A 376 19.42 13.15 19.16
CA ARG A 376 20.81 12.85 18.85
C ARG A 376 21.79 13.87 19.45
N VAL A 377 21.51 15.17 19.31
CA VAL A 377 22.38 16.24 19.83
C VAL A 377 22.32 16.34 21.35
N ALA A 378 21.12 16.22 21.92
CA ALA A 378 20.89 16.28 23.36
C ALA A 378 21.23 14.97 24.10
N LYS A 379 21.61 13.91 23.37
CA LYS A 379 21.93 12.57 23.88
C LYS A 379 20.81 12.00 24.77
N ILE A 380 19.57 12.08 24.29
CA ILE A 380 18.41 11.56 25.00
C ILE A 380 18.35 10.05 24.77
N GLU A 381 18.48 9.25 25.84
CA GLU A 381 18.49 7.79 25.75
C GLU A 381 17.09 7.19 25.61
N ASP A 382 16.06 7.84 26.18
CA ASP A 382 14.67 7.40 26.11
C ASP A 382 13.84 8.39 25.28
N GLU A 383 13.72 8.09 23.98
CA GLU A 383 12.92 8.89 23.04
C GLU A 383 11.41 8.67 23.20
N SER A 384 11.01 7.55 23.83
CA SER A 384 9.60 7.13 23.89
C SER A 384 8.70 8.14 24.59
N ILE A 385 9.24 8.86 25.57
CA ILE A 385 8.52 9.91 26.31
C ILE A 385 8.12 11.08 25.39
N PHE A 386 8.96 11.41 24.40
CA PHE A 386 8.65 12.48 23.44
C PHE A 386 7.70 11.96 22.35
N GLU A 387 7.93 10.75 21.84
CA GLU A 387 7.10 10.14 20.79
C GLU A 387 5.64 9.91 21.23
N GLU A 388 5.38 9.60 22.50
CA GLU A 388 4.00 9.46 23.01
C GLU A 388 3.24 10.80 23.02
N LYS A 389 3.96 11.92 23.10
CA LYS A 389 3.39 13.26 23.34
C LYS A 389 3.56 14.24 22.19
N LYS A 390 4.31 13.88 21.14
CA LYS A 390 4.54 14.76 19.99
C LYS A 390 3.32 14.92 19.08
N GLY A 391 2.33 14.05 19.18
CA GLY A 391 1.17 14.04 18.27
C GLY A 391 1.62 13.82 16.83
N GLU A 392 1.19 14.69 15.91
CA GLU A 392 1.61 14.69 14.50
C GLU A 392 2.87 15.56 14.23
N SER A 393 3.49 16.11 15.28
CA SER A 393 4.62 17.03 15.13
C SER A 393 5.96 16.30 14.99
N GLU A 394 6.73 16.67 13.96
CA GLU A 394 8.09 16.13 13.72
C GLU A 394 9.23 17.12 14.03
N THR A 395 8.91 18.32 14.52
CA THR A 395 9.90 19.39 14.82
C THR A 395 9.81 19.88 16.25
N ILE A 396 10.89 20.46 16.79
CA ILE A 396 10.92 21.03 18.14
C ILE A 396 9.82 22.10 18.32
N ALA A 397 9.61 22.98 17.33
CA ALA A 397 8.55 23.98 17.43
C ALA A 397 7.15 23.36 17.44
N GLY A 398 6.91 22.32 16.64
CA GLY A 398 5.65 21.59 16.64
C GLY A 398 5.40 20.93 17.99
N PHE A 399 6.41 20.23 18.53
CA PHE A 399 6.35 19.63 19.86
C PHE A 399 6.02 20.66 20.96
N VAL A 400 6.72 21.80 20.96
CA VAL A 400 6.47 22.87 21.96
C VAL A 400 5.06 23.43 21.84
N LEU A 401 4.52 23.57 20.63
CA LEU A 401 3.13 24.01 20.41
C LEU A 401 2.11 22.97 20.90
N GLU A 402 2.38 21.68 20.65
CA GLU A 402 1.54 20.57 21.11
C GLU A 402 1.46 20.53 22.65
N ILE A 403 2.61 20.65 23.32
CA ILE A 403 2.66 20.69 24.79
C ILE A 403 2.03 21.97 25.36
N ALA A 404 2.24 23.13 24.72
CA ALA A 404 1.70 24.40 25.19
C ALA A 404 0.19 24.56 24.96
N GLY A 405 -0.40 23.81 24.01
CA GLY A 405 -1.80 23.90 23.61
C GLY A 405 -2.24 25.27 23.06
N SER A 406 -1.29 26.19 22.90
CA SER A 406 -1.48 27.57 22.45
C SER A 406 -0.18 28.11 21.87
N PHE A 407 -0.19 29.29 21.25
CA PHE A 407 1.02 29.88 20.67
C PHE A 407 1.82 30.65 21.75
N PRO A 408 2.98 30.14 22.22
CA PRO A 408 3.73 30.75 23.31
C PRO A 408 4.40 32.07 22.88
N LYS A 409 4.49 33.01 23.83
CA LYS A 409 5.18 34.29 23.64
C LYS A 409 6.69 34.13 23.84
N ARG A 410 7.45 35.09 23.31
CA ARG A 410 8.89 35.17 23.53
C ARG A 410 9.19 35.22 25.05
N GLY A 411 10.08 34.35 25.51
CA GLY A 411 10.47 34.20 26.91
C GLY A 411 9.55 33.30 27.74
N GLU A 412 8.45 32.82 27.17
CA GLU A 412 7.55 31.88 27.83
C GLU A 412 8.20 30.51 27.96
N LYS A 413 7.98 29.86 29.11
CA LYS A 413 8.53 28.57 29.46
C LYS A 413 7.47 27.49 29.32
N VAL A 414 7.74 26.50 28.49
CA VAL A 414 6.92 25.30 28.30
C VAL A 414 7.65 24.15 28.96
N LEU A 415 7.01 23.51 29.94
CA LEU A 415 7.59 22.40 30.71
C LEU A 415 7.05 21.08 30.20
N PHE A 416 7.95 20.13 29.97
CA PHE A 416 7.61 18.77 29.60
C PHE A 416 8.48 17.81 30.41
N ASN A 417 7.88 17.06 31.33
CA ASN A 417 8.60 16.29 32.35
C ASN A 417 9.67 17.16 33.03
N ASP A 418 10.94 16.73 33.01
CA ASP A 418 12.07 17.49 33.56
C ASP A 418 12.78 18.38 32.53
N TYR A 419 12.24 18.51 31.32
CA TYR A 419 12.76 19.37 30.26
C TYR A 419 12.05 20.73 30.26
N GLN A 420 12.82 21.80 30.06
CA GLN A 420 12.29 23.16 29.95
C GLN A 420 12.59 23.73 28.56
N PHE A 421 11.53 24.10 27.82
CA PHE A 421 11.61 24.77 26.53
C PHE A 421 11.29 26.26 26.70
N VAL A 422 12.12 27.14 26.16
CA VAL A 422 11.95 28.60 26.24
C VAL A 422 12.03 29.20 24.85
N VAL A 423 11.01 29.97 24.46
CA VAL A 423 10.96 30.62 23.15
C VAL A 423 11.91 31.81 23.13
N GLU A 424 13.04 31.72 22.43
CA GLU A 424 14.03 32.81 22.38
C GLU A 424 13.71 33.85 21.29
N SER A 425 13.22 33.38 20.14
CA SER A 425 12.83 34.25 19.03
C SER A 425 11.62 33.73 18.26
N LEU A 426 10.83 34.66 17.75
CA LEU A 426 9.62 34.42 16.96
C LEU A 426 9.81 35.05 15.58
N ASP A 427 9.32 34.40 14.53
CA ASP A 427 9.20 34.98 13.19
C ASP A 427 7.75 34.87 12.72
N LYS A 428 7.06 36.01 12.67
CA LYS A 428 5.62 36.12 12.37
C LYS A 428 4.75 35.18 13.24
N LYS A 429 4.40 34.01 12.70
CA LYS A 429 3.56 32.97 13.33
C LYS A 429 4.33 31.67 13.55
N ARG A 430 5.66 31.72 13.65
CA ARG A 430 6.53 30.57 13.84
C ARG A 430 7.48 30.79 15.02
N LEU A 431 7.69 29.73 15.82
CA LEU A 431 8.77 29.69 16.80
C LEU A 431 10.09 29.53 16.04
N LYS A 432 10.92 30.57 16.02
CA LYS A 432 12.15 30.59 15.21
C LYS A 432 13.31 29.93 15.94
N GLN A 433 13.50 30.25 17.22
CA GLN A 433 14.52 29.62 18.07
C GLN A 433 13.95 29.24 19.42
N ILE A 434 14.33 28.06 19.89
CA ILE A 434 13.87 27.47 21.14
C ILE A 434 15.10 27.05 21.94
N LYS A 435 15.22 27.59 23.14
CA LYS A 435 16.20 27.15 24.12
C LYS A 435 15.64 25.95 24.88
N VAL A 436 16.39 24.85 24.89
CA VAL A 436 16.07 23.63 25.65
C VAL A 436 17.02 23.52 26.82
N THR A 437 16.46 23.31 28.01
CA THR A 437 17.21 22.98 29.23
C THR A 437 16.91 21.53 29.60
N LEU A 438 17.96 20.71 29.65
CA LEU A 438 17.91 19.30 30.05
C LEU A 438 17.74 19.16 31.57
N PRO A 439 17.19 18.04 32.06
CA PRO A 439 17.19 17.71 33.48
C PRO A 439 18.60 17.76 34.07
N HIS A 440 18.73 18.36 35.25
CA HIS A 440 19.94 18.17 36.05
C HIS A 440 19.89 16.80 36.71
N GLU A 441 20.91 15.98 36.50
CA GLU A 441 21.13 14.79 37.34
C GLU A 441 21.22 15.23 38.81
N LYS A 442 20.51 14.51 39.68
CA LYS A 442 20.56 14.71 41.13
C LYS A 442 21.73 13.98 41.78
#